data_AF-A0A6A6EAW2-F1
#
_entry.id   AF-A0A6A6EAW2-F1
#
_cell.length_a   1.000
_cell.length_b   1.000
_cell.length_c   1.000
_cell.angle_alpha   90.00
_cell.angle_beta   90.00
_cell.angle_gamma   90.00
#
_symmetry.space_group_name_H-M   'P 1'
#
loop_
_entity.id
_entity.type
_entity.pdbx_description
1 polymer ?
#
loop_
_entity_poly.entity_id
_entity_poly.type
_entity_poly.pdbx_seq_one_letter_code
_entity_poly.pdbx_strand_id
1 'polypeptide(L)'
;MMDLIDRCHLDSILDYVCKVPWIAKPVPTKDRSVEIVEPVPDLAVAFRTISIKNEKYLPELRSLRTHMCPEGVVDDSCERAFPFFSVEVKGKRGDIEVAKKQNLITASQALYNMYLFIKETDYINVFFDQVRFFSVAAAGNYFEIRVHRAVEVEEQLQVTGDYPLGYSFDTVFTSSERSYGKSDAAGMVKNILCEYGVKELHGILKKAVEGVLKKFGESKRRKRPASEVFESFGSQRQRLNDLGFDND
;
A
#
# COMPACT_ATOMS: atom_id res chain seq x y z
N MET A 1 20.74 5.28 -5.43
CA MET A 1 19.29 5.46 -5.21
C MET A 1 18.99 6.83 -4.60
N MET A 2 19.56 7.17 -3.42
CA MET A 2 19.51 8.55 -2.85
C MET A 2 19.82 9.61 -3.91
N ASP A 3 20.99 9.51 -4.54
CA ASP A 3 21.44 10.45 -5.58
C ASP A 3 20.45 10.59 -6.76
N LEU A 4 19.65 9.57 -7.07
CA LEU A 4 18.65 9.66 -8.15
C LEU A 4 17.36 10.34 -7.67
N ILE A 5 16.92 10.05 -6.44
CA ILE A 5 15.78 10.71 -5.80
C ILE A 5 16.09 12.21 -5.65
N ASP A 6 17.28 12.53 -5.14
CA ASP A 6 17.72 13.92 -4.90
C ASP A 6 17.87 14.68 -6.22
N ARG A 7 18.56 14.11 -7.22
CA ARG A 7 18.75 14.75 -8.54
C ARG A 7 17.45 14.93 -9.31
N CYS A 8 16.46 14.09 -9.07
CA CYS A 8 15.15 14.20 -9.71
C CYS A 8 14.16 15.00 -8.85
N HIS A 9 14.58 15.55 -7.70
CA HIS A 9 13.74 16.29 -6.75
C HIS A 9 12.47 15.52 -6.35
N LEU A 10 12.62 14.21 -6.13
CA LEU A 10 11.52 13.31 -5.78
C LEU A 10 11.37 13.13 -4.26
N ASP A 11 12.20 13.78 -3.46
CA ASP A 11 12.24 13.68 -2.00
C ASP A 11 10.95 14.13 -1.32
N SER A 12 10.15 14.99 -1.95
CA SER A 12 8.82 15.34 -1.43
C SER A 12 7.76 14.24 -1.65
N ILE A 13 8.02 13.28 -2.54
CA ILE A 13 7.05 12.25 -2.98
C ILE A 13 7.49 10.84 -2.61
N LEU A 14 8.77 10.54 -2.73
CA LEU A 14 9.35 9.22 -2.55
C LEU A 14 10.24 9.19 -1.31
N ASP A 15 10.33 8.01 -0.74
CA ASP A 15 11.29 7.68 0.31
C ASP A 15 11.73 6.23 0.15
N TYR A 16 12.82 5.83 0.81
CA TYR A 16 13.35 4.49 0.71
C TYR A 16 13.76 3.95 2.07
N VAL A 17 13.78 2.63 2.15
CA VAL A 17 14.18 1.89 3.34
C VAL A 17 15.10 0.75 2.94
N CYS A 18 16.03 0.38 3.81
CA CYS A 18 16.98 -0.69 3.55
C CYS A 18 16.91 -1.74 4.66
N LYS A 19 16.74 -3.01 4.29
CA LYS A 19 16.84 -4.17 5.20
C LYS A 19 15.88 -4.11 6.40
N VAL A 20 14.70 -3.53 6.21
CA VAL A 20 13.64 -3.55 7.23
C VAL A 20 12.65 -4.66 6.90
N PRO A 21 12.39 -5.59 7.84
CA PRO A 21 11.40 -6.64 7.66
C PRO A 21 10.00 -6.09 7.51
N TRP A 22 9.20 -6.73 6.65
CA TRP A 22 7.78 -6.45 6.53
C TRP A 22 6.99 -7.30 7.51
N ILE A 23 6.26 -6.64 8.40
CA ILE A 23 5.40 -7.25 9.43
C ILE A 23 3.94 -7.42 8.99
N ALA A 24 3.62 -7.00 7.75
CA ALA A 24 2.30 -7.22 7.17
C ALA A 24 1.97 -8.72 7.13
N LYS A 25 0.68 -9.05 7.29
CA LYS A 25 0.23 -10.44 7.19
C LYS A 25 0.68 -11.05 5.85
N PRO A 26 1.30 -12.24 5.85
CA PRO A 26 1.83 -12.85 4.64
C PRO A 26 0.73 -13.12 3.62
N VAL A 27 1.12 -13.15 2.35
CA VAL A 27 0.25 -13.55 1.25
C VAL A 27 -0.36 -14.94 1.51
N PRO A 28 -1.67 -15.15 1.31
CA PRO A 28 -2.27 -16.47 1.39
C PRO A 28 -1.61 -17.47 0.42
N THR A 29 -1.43 -18.72 0.85
CA THR A 29 -0.90 -19.82 0.03
C THR A 29 -1.78 -21.07 0.13
N LYS A 30 -1.95 -21.78 -0.99
CA LYS A 30 -2.58 -23.13 -1.00
C LYS A 30 -1.67 -24.18 -0.39
N ASP A 31 -0.36 -24.01 -0.59
CA ASP A 31 0.62 -24.97 -0.12
C ASP A 31 1.05 -24.61 1.31
N ARG A 32 0.53 -25.38 2.27
CA ARG A 32 0.87 -25.25 3.69
C ARG A 32 2.26 -25.74 4.04
N SER A 33 2.95 -26.42 3.11
CA SER A 33 4.35 -26.84 3.28
C SER A 33 5.34 -25.74 2.89
N VAL A 34 4.89 -24.72 2.17
CA VAL A 34 5.72 -23.57 1.79
C VAL A 34 5.67 -22.52 2.90
N GLU A 35 6.77 -22.40 3.62
CA GLU A 35 6.99 -21.28 4.53
C GLU A 35 7.25 -20.01 3.71
N ILE A 36 6.27 -19.11 3.69
CA ILE A 36 6.45 -17.77 3.13
C ILE A 36 7.18 -16.94 4.18
N VAL A 37 8.47 -16.73 3.94
CA VAL A 37 9.31 -15.87 4.76
C VAL A 37 8.88 -14.41 4.56
N GLU A 38 8.89 -13.64 5.64
CA GLU A 38 8.64 -12.21 5.61
C GLU A 38 9.62 -11.50 4.64
N PRO A 39 9.14 -10.60 3.77
CA PRO A 39 10.02 -9.82 2.91
C PRO A 39 11.01 -8.98 3.73
N VAL A 40 12.29 -9.01 3.34
CA VAL A 40 13.34 -8.14 3.90
C VAL A 40 14.18 -7.59 2.74
N PRO A 41 13.62 -6.68 1.92
CA PRO A 41 14.33 -6.17 0.75
C PRO A 41 15.62 -5.44 1.16
N ASP A 42 16.72 -5.68 0.44
CA ASP A 42 17.97 -4.91 0.64
C ASP A 42 17.72 -3.41 0.48
N LEU A 43 16.86 -3.04 -0.45
CA LEU A 43 16.30 -1.70 -0.61
C LEU A 43 14.86 -1.78 -1.12
N ALA A 44 13.97 -0.96 -0.58
CA ALA A 44 12.64 -0.72 -1.12
C ALA A 44 12.37 0.79 -1.24
N VAL A 45 11.74 1.20 -2.34
CA VAL A 45 11.25 2.56 -2.56
C VAL A 45 9.74 2.56 -2.44
N ALA A 46 9.24 3.53 -1.68
CA ALA A 46 7.83 3.73 -1.39
C ALA A 46 7.46 5.21 -1.56
N PHE A 47 6.18 5.51 -1.54
CA PHE A 47 5.71 6.89 -1.49
C PHE A 47 5.80 7.39 -0.05
N ARG A 48 6.16 8.65 0.14
CA ARG A 48 5.92 9.33 1.41
C ARG A 48 4.43 9.40 1.66
N THR A 49 3.99 8.99 2.85
CA THR A 49 2.57 9.00 3.21
C THR A 49 1.96 10.39 3.04
N ILE A 50 2.70 11.45 3.40
CA ILE A 50 2.28 12.85 3.24
C ILE A 50 1.98 13.22 1.78
N SER A 51 2.64 12.58 0.81
CA SER A 51 2.43 12.84 -0.62
C SER A 51 1.15 12.19 -1.14
N ILE A 52 0.75 11.07 -0.53
CA ILE A 52 -0.48 10.35 -0.83
C ILE A 52 -1.66 11.02 -0.12
N LYS A 53 -1.52 11.36 1.16
CA LYS A 53 -2.56 12.05 1.93
C LYS A 53 -2.02 12.82 3.14
N ASN A 54 -2.79 13.82 3.56
CA ASN A 54 -2.56 14.53 4.82
C ASN A 54 -2.73 13.61 6.03
N GLU A 55 -1.77 13.65 6.95
CA GLU A 55 -1.68 12.80 8.14
C GLU A 55 -2.92 12.83 9.04
N LYS A 56 -3.68 13.93 9.03
CA LYS A 56 -4.90 14.10 9.84
C LYS A 56 -5.96 13.03 9.60
N TYR A 57 -5.93 12.37 8.44
CA TYR A 57 -6.89 11.32 8.07
C TYR A 57 -6.37 9.90 8.32
N LEU A 58 -5.12 9.74 8.75
CA LEU A 58 -4.56 8.43 9.05
C LEU A 58 -5.32 7.64 10.14
N PRO A 59 -5.92 8.28 11.18
CA PRO A 59 -6.74 7.55 12.14
C PRO A 59 -7.94 6.83 11.51
N GLU A 60 -8.48 7.31 10.39
CA GLU A 60 -9.59 6.65 9.69
C GLU A 60 -9.16 5.45 8.86
N LEU A 61 -7.86 5.34 8.55
CA LEU A 61 -7.28 4.24 7.79
C LEU A 61 -6.70 3.14 8.68
N ARG A 62 -6.94 3.16 9.99
CA ARG A 62 -6.31 2.26 10.98
C ARG A 62 -6.32 0.78 10.57
N SER A 63 -7.45 0.26 10.08
CA SER A 63 -7.57 -1.15 9.66
C SER A 63 -6.82 -1.49 8.37
N LEU A 64 -6.45 -0.48 7.57
CA LEU A 64 -5.76 -0.63 6.29
C LEU A 64 -4.30 -0.16 6.35
N ARG A 65 -3.86 0.44 7.46
CA ARG A 65 -2.51 0.98 7.64
C ARG A 65 -1.43 -0.05 7.39
N THR A 66 -1.59 -1.27 7.86
CA THR A 66 -0.62 -2.35 7.67
C THR A 66 -0.52 -2.81 6.21
N HIS A 67 -1.54 -2.54 5.39
CA HIS A 67 -1.49 -2.76 3.95
C HIS A 67 -0.79 -1.59 3.24
N MET A 68 -0.95 -0.37 3.73
CA MET A 68 -0.20 0.77 3.21
C MET A 68 1.28 0.68 3.57
N CYS A 69 1.60 0.31 4.81
CA CYS A 69 2.92 0.43 5.42
C CYS A 69 3.36 -0.96 5.89
N PRO A 70 3.90 -1.81 4.99
CA PRO A 70 4.13 -3.22 5.31
C PRO A 70 5.25 -3.46 6.33
N GLU A 71 6.18 -2.52 6.45
CA GLU A 71 7.22 -2.48 7.49
C GLU A 71 6.69 -2.15 8.89
N GLY A 72 5.43 -1.71 9.00
CA GLY A 72 4.80 -1.35 10.26
C GLY A 72 4.60 0.16 10.44
N VAL A 73 4.08 0.51 11.61
CA VAL A 73 3.74 1.87 12.04
C VAL A 73 4.51 2.12 13.33
N VAL A 74 5.27 3.21 13.40
CA VAL A 74 6.03 3.62 14.60
C VAL A 74 5.36 4.87 15.17
N ASP A 75 5.05 4.87 16.46
CA ASP A 75 4.44 6.02 17.18
C ASP A 75 3.19 6.60 16.49
N ASP A 76 2.31 5.71 16.00
CA ASP A 76 1.11 6.10 15.25
C ASP A 76 1.41 6.88 13.95
N SER A 77 2.66 6.93 13.50
CA SER A 77 3.07 7.53 12.23
C SER A 77 3.40 6.44 11.21
N CYS A 78 3.02 6.70 9.97
CA CYS A 78 3.49 5.91 8.84
C CYS A 78 4.18 6.87 7.90
N GLU A 79 5.50 6.79 7.80
CA GLU A 79 6.29 7.67 6.93
C GLU A 79 6.17 7.27 5.46
N ARG A 80 6.09 5.95 5.21
CA ARG A 80 6.14 5.34 3.88
C ARG A 80 4.90 4.50 3.59
N ALA A 81 4.27 4.76 2.46
CA ALA A 81 3.12 4.03 1.97
C ALA A 81 3.41 3.41 0.60
N PHE A 82 2.88 2.20 0.40
CA PHE A 82 2.84 1.46 -0.85
C PHE A 82 4.20 1.34 -1.55
N PRO A 83 5.13 0.50 -1.01
CA PRO A 83 6.36 0.17 -1.73
C PRO A 83 6.03 -0.37 -3.12
N PHE A 84 6.69 0.15 -4.15
CA PHE A 84 6.43 -0.22 -5.55
C PHE A 84 7.69 -0.62 -6.33
N PHE A 85 8.87 -0.47 -5.71
CA PHE A 85 10.14 -0.86 -6.28
C PHE A 85 11.05 -1.46 -5.21
N SER A 86 11.70 -2.58 -5.51
CA SER A 86 12.72 -3.18 -4.63
C SER A 86 14.00 -3.56 -5.34
N VAL A 87 15.07 -3.72 -4.56
CA VAL A 87 16.35 -4.26 -5.00
C VAL A 87 16.76 -5.37 -4.05
N GLU A 88 17.22 -6.48 -4.62
CA GLU A 88 17.90 -7.58 -3.94
C GLU A 88 19.29 -7.73 -4.54
N VAL A 89 20.32 -7.59 -3.70
CA VAL A 89 21.72 -7.65 -4.12
C VAL A 89 22.41 -8.81 -3.44
N LYS A 90 23.06 -9.66 -4.25
CA LYS A 90 23.94 -10.70 -3.75
C LYS A 90 25.38 -10.35 -4.08
N GLY A 91 26.29 -10.83 -3.23
CA GLY A 91 27.73 -10.62 -3.42
C GLY A 91 28.23 -11.25 -4.74
N LYS A 92 29.50 -11.06 -5.09
CA LYS A 92 30.08 -11.57 -6.35
C LYS A 92 29.92 -13.08 -6.57
N ARG A 93 29.80 -13.87 -5.50
CA ARG A 93 29.59 -15.33 -5.51
C ARG A 93 28.20 -15.74 -5.04
N GLY A 94 27.30 -14.77 -4.87
CA GLY A 94 25.96 -15.01 -4.38
C GLY A 94 25.06 -15.57 -5.47
N ASP A 95 24.09 -16.36 -5.05
CA ASP A 95 23.13 -17.00 -5.96
C ASP A 95 22.05 -15.99 -6.39
N ILE A 96 21.99 -15.71 -7.69
CA ILE A 96 21.02 -14.78 -8.27
C ILE A 96 19.58 -15.33 -8.20
N GLU A 97 19.40 -16.64 -8.20
CA GLU A 97 18.06 -17.24 -8.11
C GLU A 97 17.46 -17.01 -6.72
N VAL A 98 18.30 -16.94 -5.69
CA VAL A 98 17.86 -16.52 -4.34
C VAL A 98 17.35 -15.07 -4.35
N ALA A 99 18.08 -14.14 -4.96
CA ALA A 99 17.60 -12.76 -5.11
C ALA A 99 16.30 -12.66 -5.91
N LYS A 100 16.19 -13.40 -7.02
CA LYS A 100 14.96 -13.44 -7.83
C LYS A 100 13.77 -13.99 -7.02
N LYS A 101 13.98 -15.03 -6.23
CA LYS A 101 12.94 -15.61 -5.35
C LYS A 101 12.51 -14.63 -4.25
N GLN A 102 13.46 -13.96 -3.59
CA GLN A 102 13.15 -12.95 -2.57
C GLN A 102 12.41 -11.75 -3.16
N ASN A 103 12.79 -11.30 -4.36
CA ASN A 103 12.05 -10.28 -5.09
C ASN A 103 10.62 -10.72 -5.44
N LEU A 104 10.41 -11.97 -5.84
CA LEU A 104 9.07 -12.48 -6.13
C LEU A 104 8.18 -12.46 -4.88
N ILE A 105 8.70 -12.86 -3.73
CA ILE A 105 7.99 -12.79 -2.45
C ILE A 105 7.64 -11.33 -2.10
N THR A 106 8.64 -10.43 -2.19
CA THR A 106 8.47 -9.00 -1.91
C THR A 106 7.41 -8.36 -2.83
N ALA A 107 7.51 -8.61 -4.14
CA ALA A 107 6.58 -8.08 -5.12
C ALA A 107 5.16 -8.60 -4.91
N SER A 108 5.01 -9.90 -4.65
CA SER A 108 3.71 -10.52 -4.40
C SER A 108 3.06 -9.94 -3.14
N GLN A 109 3.84 -9.77 -2.07
CA GLN A 109 3.35 -9.14 -0.84
C GLN A 109 2.94 -7.68 -1.06
N ALA A 110 3.73 -6.90 -1.80
CA ALA A 110 3.42 -5.50 -2.08
C ALA A 110 2.13 -5.36 -2.89
N LEU A 111 1.98 -6.17 -3.95
CA LEU A 111 0.80 -6.20 -4.81
C LEU A 111 -0.43 -6.66 -4.03
N TYR A 112 -0.30 -7.68 -3.18
CA TYR A 112 -1.39 -8.12 -2.30
C TYR A 112 -1.84 -6.99 -1.36
N ASN A 113 -0.90 -6.29 -0.75
CA ASN A 113 -1.19 -5.19 0.14
C ASN A 113 -1.90 -4.03 -0.59
N MET A 114 -1.45 -3.67 -1.80
CA MET A 114 -2.13 -2.69 -2.64
C MET A 114 -3.55 -3.16 -3.04
N TYR A 115 -3.72 -4.45 -3.35
CA TYR A 115 -5.03 -5.03 -3.64
C TYR A 115 -5.98 -4.90 -2.45
N LEU A 116 -5.55 -5.29 -1.25
CA LEU A 116 -6.36 -5.21 -0.04
C LEU A 116 -6.81 -3.77 0.24
N PHE A 117 -6.02 -2.79 -0.17
CA PHE A 117 -6.38 -1.40 -0.06
C PHE A 117 -7.36 -0.96 -1.17
N ILE A 118 -7.06 -1.27 -2.44
CA ILE A 118 -7.81 -0.79 -3.60
C ILE A 118 -9.15 -1.51 -3.76
N LYS A 119 -9.29 -2.77 -3.32
CA LYS A 119 -10.55 -3.53 -3.38
C LYS A 119 -11.69 -2.89 -2.59
N GLU A 120 -11.36 -2.04 -1.62
CA GLU A 120 -12.35 -1.26 -0.86
C GLU A 120 -12.93 -0.10 -1.71
N THR A 121 -12.42 0.12 -2.92
CA THR A 121 -12.78 1.23 -3.82
C THR A 121 -13.41 0.70 -5.12
N ASP A 122 -13.87 1.61 -5.97
CA ASP A 122 -14.43 1.25 -7.28
C ASP A 122 -13.34 1.18 -8.37
N TYR A 123 -12.06 1.21 -7.98
CA TYR A 123 -10.89 1.21 -8.88
C TYR A 123 -10.24 -0.17 -9.05
N ILE A 124 -10.96 -1.25 -8.78
CA ILE A 124 -10.37 -2.59 -8.83
C ILE A 124 -9.90 -3.01 -10.22
N ASN A 125 -10.60 -2.59 -11.28
CA ASN A 125 -10.17 -2.86 -12.65
C ASN A 125 -8.84 -2.12 -12.96
N VAL A 126 -8.69 -0.89 -12.47
CA VAL A 126 -7.45 -0.11 -12.60
C VAL A 126 -6.29 -0.81 -11.88
N PHE A 127 -6.55 -1.50 -10.76
CA PHE A 127 -5.52 -2.28 -10.08
C PHE A 127 -4.94 -3.36 -11.00
N PHE A 128 -5.78 -4.21 -11.59
CA PHE A 128 -5.29 -5.27 -12.48
C PHE A 128 -4.65 -4.70 -13.75
N ASP A 129 -5.23 -3.65 -14.33
CA ASP A 129 -4.77 -3.09 -15.59
C ASP A 129 -3.46 -2.30 -15.47
N GLN A 130 -3.26 -1.55 -14.38
CA GLN A 130 -2.21 -0.52 -14.32
C GLN A 130 -1.26 -0.67 -13.13
N VAL A 131 -1.65 -1.34 -12.04
CA VAL A 131 -0.77 -1.47 -10.87
C VAL A 131 0.27 -2.55 -11.12
N ARG A 132 1.52 -2.12 -11.04
CA ARG A 132 2.75 -2.89 -11.20
C ARG A 132 3.70 -2.67 -10.03
N PHE A 133 4.51 -3.67 -9.77
CA PHE A 133 5.65 -3.60 -8.86
C PHE A 133 6.93 -3.91 -9.65
N PHE A 134 7.99 -3.15 -9.43
CA PHE A 134 9.27 -3.38 -10.12
C PHE A 134 10.29 -3.96 -9.16
N SER A 135 11.11 -4.91 -9.61
CA SER A 135 12.16 -5.46 -8.77
C SER A 135 13.48 -5.57 -9.52
N VAL A 136 14.58 -5.33 -8.83
CA VAL A 136 15.94 -5.52 -9.34
C VAL A 136 16.61 -6.68 -8.62
N ALA A 137 17.15 -7.63 -9.37
CA ALA A 137 18.06 -8.65 -8.85
C ALA A 137 19.47 -8.39 -9.38
N ALA A 138 20.46 -8.27 -8.49
CA ALA A 138 21.85 -8.03 -8.89
C ALA A 138 22.82 -8.97 -8.18
N ALA A 139 23.81 -9.51 -8.91
CA ALA A 139 24.88 -10.33 -8.36
C ALA A 139 26.14 -10.23 -9.23
N GLY A 140 27.23 -9.70 -8.68
CA GLY A 140 28.46 -9.47 -9.45
C GLY A 140 28.22 -8.54 -10.66
N ASN A 141 28.33 -9.07 -11.88
CA ASN A 141 28.04 -8.34 -13.13
C ASN A 141 26.63 -8.57 -13.66
N TYR A 142 25.85 -9.43 -13.01
CA TYR A 142 24.46 -9.69 -13.36
C TYR A 142 23.56 -8.61 -12.78
N PHE A 143 22.61 -8.15 -13.59
CA PHE A 143 21.57 -7.21 -13.21
C PHE A 143 20.32 -7.51 -14.04
N GLU A 144 19.19 -7.68 -13.37
CA GLU A 144 17.89 -7.95 -14.01
C GLU A 144 16.81 -7.10 -13.37
N ILE A 145 15.94 -6.54 -14.21
CA ILE A 145 14.72 -5.85 -13.79
C ILE A 145 13.53 -6.67 -14.24
N ARG A 146 12.61 -6.91 -13.31
CA ARG A 146 11.30 -7.49 -13.57
C ARG A 146 10.20 -6.49 -13.26
N VAL A 147 9.14 -6.55 -14.05
CA VAL A 147 7.85 -5.93 -13.74
C VAL A 147 6.88 -7.02 -13.33
N HIS A 148 6.26 -6.85 -12.17
CA HIS A 148 5.33 -7.79 -11.56
C HIS A 148 3.92 -7.21 -11.58
N ARG A 149 2.92 -8.07 -11.70
CA ARG A 149 1.50 -7.71 -11.68
C ARG A 149 0.67 -8.81 -11.03
N ALA A 150 -0.39 -8.40 -10.37
CA ALA A 150 -1.43 -9.31 -9.96
C ALA A 150 -2.31 -9.66 -11.16
N VAL A 151 -2.79 -10.89 -11.21
CA VAL A 151 -3.74 -11.36 -12.23
C VAL A 151 -4.94 -11.98 -11.53
N GLU A 152 -6.12 -11.83 -12.12
CA GLU A 152 -7.30 -12.50 -11.63
C GLU A 152 -7.23 -13.98 -11.99
N VAL A 153 -7.47 -14.86 -11.02
CA VAL A 153 -7.49 -16.32 -11.23
C VAL A 153 -8.91 -16.87 -11.12
N GLU A 154 -9.18 -17.87 -11.93
CA GLU A 154 -10.43 -18.63 -11.91
C GLU A 154 -10.71 -19.19 -10.51
N GLU A 155 -11.98 -19.29 -10.13
CA GLU A 155 -12.44 -19.70 -8.79
C GLU A 155 -11.77 -21.00 -8.29
N GLN A 156 -11.66 -21.99 -9.17
CA GLN A 156 -11.00 -23.28 -8.91
C GLN A 156 -9.50 -23.16 -8.59
N LEU A 157 -8.84 -22.10 -9.04
CA LEU A 157 -7.43 -21.80 -8.79
C LEU A 157 -7.22 -20.86 -7.59
N GLN A 158 -8.26 -20.23 -7.06
CA GLN A 158 -8.18 -19.33 -5.91
C GLN A 158 -7.75 -20.04 -4.63
N VAL A 159 -6.89 -19.39 -3.84
CA VAL A 159 -6.40 -19.91 -2.55
C VAL A 159 -7.56 -20.07 -1.55
N THR A 160 -8.41 -19.05 -1.51
CA THR A 160 -9.69 -18.99 -0.79
C THR A 160 -10.70 -18.25 -1.67
N GLY A 161 -12.01 -18.48 -1.50
CA GLY A 161 -13.04 -17.90 -2.38
C GLY A 161 -13.12 -16.36 -2.37
N ASP A 162 -12.44 -15.69 -1.44
CA ASP A 162 -12.30 -14.23 -1.34
C ASP A 162 -10.92 -13.72 -1.81
N TYR A 163 -10.08 -14.60 -2.35
CA TYR A 163 -8.72 -14.33 -2.79
C TYR A 163 -8.53 -14.64 -4.29
N PRO A 164 -8.88 -13.70 -5.18
CA PRO A 164 -8.85 -13.91 -6.61
C PRO A 164 -7.47 -13.66 -7.24
N LEU A 165 -6.38 -13.63 -6.46
CA LEU A 165 -5.07 -13.21 -6.97
C LEU A 165 -4.16 -14.38 -7.36
N GLY A 166 -3.63 -14.29 -8.57
CA GLY A 166 -2.35 -14.88 -8.98
C GLY A 166 -1.31 -13.79 -9.24
N TYR A 167 -0.06 -14.19 -9.48
CA TYR A 167 1.03 -13.25 -9.75
C TYR A 167 1.78 -13.66 -11.02
N SER A 168 2.07 -12.68 -11.88
CA SER A 168 2.90 -12.86 -13.06
C SER A 168 3.96 -11.77 -13.13
N PHE A 169 5.04 -12.04 -13.86
CA PHE A 169 6.08 -11.06 -14.10
C PHE A 169 6.65 -11.21 -15.51
N ASP A 170 7.15 -10.10 -16.05
CA ASP A 170 8.00 -10.09 -17.23
C ASP A 170 9.38 -9.57 -16.86
N THR A 171 10.40 -10.12 -17.50
CA THR A 171 11.74 -9.57 -17.48
C THR A 171 11.82 -8.43 -18.50
N VAL A 172 11.98 -7.19 -18.02
CA VAL A 172 12.03 -6.00 -18.88
C VAL A 172 13.47 -5.60 -19.21
N PHE A 173 14.43 -6.08 -18.44
CA PHE A 173 15.85 -5.90 -18.72
C PHE A 173 16.67 -7.00 -18.05
N THR A 174 17.65 -7.53 -18.78
CA THR A 174 18.71 -8.35 -18.22
C THR A 174 20.02 -7.90 -18.84
N SER A 175 21.02 -7.64 -18.00
CA SER A 175 22.38 -7.39 -18.44
C SER A 175 22.90 -8.64 -19.16
N SER A 176 23.37 -8.49 -20.40
CA SER A 176 24.11 -9.57 -21.06
C SER A 176 25.41 -9.87 -20.28
N GLU A 177 25.98 -11.07 -20.47
CA GLU A 177 27.16 -11.59 -19.75
C GLU A 177 28.41 -10.69 -19.77
N ARG A 178 28.43 -9.60 -20.57
CA ARG A 178 29.59 -8.72 -20.78
C ARG A 178 29.50 -7.35 -20.12
N SER A 179 28.83 -7.24 -18.97
CA SER A 179 28.62 -6.02 -18.15
C SER A 179 27.48 -5.13 -18.62
N TYR A 180 26.69 -4.63 -17.66
CA TYR A 180 25.70 -3.59 -17.91
C TYR A 180 26.35 -2.21 -17.87
N GLY A 181 25.97 -1.35 -18.81
CA GLY A 181 26.26 0.08 -18.70
C GLY A 181 25.58 0.62 -17.46
N LYS A 182 26.34 1.21 -16.53
CA LYS A 182 25.78 1.91 -15.36
C LYS A 182 24.74 2.97 -15.78
N SER A 183 24.93 3.56 -16.97
CA SER A 183 23.98 4.49 -17.60
C SER A 183 22.62 3.88 -17.85
N ASP A 184 22.57 2.65 -18.36
CA ASP A 184 21.33 2.02 -18.81
C ASP A 184 20.51 1.57 -17.60
N ALA A 185 21.16 0.92 -16.63
CA ALA A 185 20.54 0.55 -15.37
C ALA A 185 20.01 1.79 -14.62
N ALA A 186 20.79 2.87 -14.57
CA ALA A 186 20.35 4.13 -13.96
C ALA A 186 19.19 4.77 -14.72
N GLY A 187 19.21 4.75 -16.05
CA GLY A 187 18.13 5.26 -16.91
C GLY A 187 16.83 4.49 -16.72
N MET A 188 16.90 3.17 -16.62
CA MET A 188 15.73 2.33 -16.37
C MET A 188 15.15 2.57 -14.98
N VAL A 189 15.99 2.58 -13.94
CA VAL A 189 15.54 2.90 -12.58
C VAL A 189 14.93 4.31 -12.53
N LYS A 190 15.53 5.28 -13.24
CA LYS A 190 14.96 6.63 -13.36
C LYS A 190 13.56 6.59 -13.96
N ASN A 191 13.36 5.89 -15.09
CA ASN A 191 12.06 5.78 -15.74
C ASN A 191 11.04 5.09 -14.84
N ILE A 192 11.43 4.04 -14.12
CA ILE A 192 10.55 3.36 -13.15
C ILE A 192 10.10 4.32 -12.06
N LEU A 193 11.01 5.11 -11.48
CA LEU A 193 10.64 6.03 -10.40
C LEU A 193 9.85 7.24 -10.91
N CYS A 194 10.30 7.86 -12.00
CA CYS A 194 9.73 9.12 -12.49
C CYS A 194 8.46 8.89 -13.31
N GLU A 195 8.55 8.07 -14.35
CA GLU A 195 7.46 7.91 -15.32
C GLU A 195 6.38 7.01 -14.74
N TYR A 196 6.74 5.83 -14.25
CA TYR A 196 5.74 4.92 -13.69
C TYR A 196 5.34 5.31 -12.25
N GLY A 197 6.30 5.36 -11.33
CA GLY A 197 6.03 5.59 -9.90
C GLY A 197 5.31 6.91 -9.65
N VAL A 198 5.92 8.02 -10.05
CA VAL A 198 5.42 9.37 -9.73
C VAL A 198 4.29 9.82 -10.66
N LYS A 199 4.40 9.64 -11.99
CA LYS A 199 3.36 10.16 -12.91
C LYS A 199 2.11 9.27 -12.98
N GLU A 200 2.27 7.95 -12.87
CA GLU A 200 1.14 7.01 -13.03
C GLU A 200 0.64 6.47 -11.67
N LEU A 201 1.47 5.69 -10.97
CA LEU A 201 1.04 4.93 -9.80
C LEU A 201 0.63 5.84 -8.62
N HIS A 202 1.36 6.94 -8.39
CA HIS A 202 1.04 7.90 -7.32
C HIS A 202 -0.40 8.41 -7.40
N GLY A 203 -0.83 8.79 -8.61
CA GLY A 203 -2.18 9.30 -8.86
C GLY A 203 -3.26 8.26 -8.64
N ILE A 204 -3.00 7.00 -9.02
CA ILE A 204 -3.90 5.86 -8.77
C ILE A 204 -4.09 5.65 -7.28
N LEU A 205 -2.99 5.55 -6.52
CA LEU A 205 -3.01 5.29 -5.09
C LEU A 205 -3.66 6.44 -4.30
N LYS A 206 -3.41 7.69 -4.70
CA LYS A 206 -4.06 8.87 -4.11
C LYS A 206 -5.58 8.83 -4.29
N LYS A 207 -6.06 8.53 -5.50
CA LYS A 207 -7.49 8.36 -5.78
C LYS A 207 -8.09 7.20 -4.99
N ALA A 208 -7.36 6.09 -4.85
CA ALA A 208 -7.80 4.96 -4.03
C ALA A 208 -7.99 5.38 -2.56
N VAL A 209 -7.01 6.06 -1.96
CA VAL A 209 -7.12 6.57 -0.58
C VAL A 209 -8.31 7.51 -0.41
N GLU A 210 -8.55 8.39 -1.37
CA GLU A 210 -9.72 9.28 -1.37
C GLU A 210 -11.04 8.51 -1.46
N GLY A 211 -11.11 7.48 -2.30
CA GLY A 211 -12.27 6.61 -2.44
C GLY A 211 -12.59 5.86 -1.14
N VAL A 212 -11.57 5.30 -0.49
CA VAL A 212 -11.68 4.63 0.81
C VAL A 212 -12.24 5.60 1.88
N LEU A 213 -11.65 6.79 2.00
CA LEU A 213 -12.10 7.79 2.99
C LEU A 213 -13.54 8.26 2.76
N LYS A 214 -13.94 8.42 1.50
CA LYS A 214 -15.33 8.79 1.15
C LYS A 214 -16.32 7.72 1.62
N LYS A 215 -16.05 6.44 1.35
CA LYS A 215 -16.89 5.32 1.81
C LYS A 215 -16.98 5.23 3.33
N PHE A 216 -15.88 5.48 4.05
CA PHE A 216 -15.90 5.54 5.52
C PHE A 216 -16.71 6.71 6.05
N GLY A 217 -16.61 7.90 5.45
CA GLY A 217 -17.40 9.07 5.81
C GLY A 217 -18.90 8.88 5.61
N GLU A 218 -19.30 8.28 4.48
CA GLU A 218 -20.70 7.95 4.18
C GLU A 218 -21.26 6.90 5.15
N SER A 219 -20.47 5.89 5.50
CA SER A 219 -20.85 4.87 6.48
C SER A 219 -21.08 5.43 7.88
N LYS A 220 -20.29 6.43 8.31
CA LYS A 220 -20.52 7.14 9.59
C LYS A 220 -21.80 7.98 9.56
N ARG A 221 -22.16 8.58 8.41
CA ARG A 221 -23.41 9.33 8.26
C ARG A 221 -24.64 8.43 8.32
N ARG A 222 -24.59 7.24 7.70
CA ARG A 222 -25.68 6.24 7.76
C ARG A 222 -25.91 5.65 9.15
N LYS A 223 -24.87 5.61 10.00
CA LYS A 223 -24.95 5.08 11.38
C LYS A 223 -25.39 6.10 12.44
N ARG A 224 -25.61 7.38 12.10
CA ARG A 224 -26.28 8.30 13.01
C ARG A 224 -27.78 7.98 12.96
N PRO A 225 -28.42 7.54 14.06
CA PRO A 225 -29.87 7.55 14.13
C PRO A 225 -30.32 9.00 13.92
N ALA A 226 -31.39 9.21 13.17
CA ALA A 226 -32.07 10.49 13.20
C ALA A 226 -32.35 10.81 14.67
N SER A 227 -31.71 11.85 15.20
CA SER A 227 -32.05 12.36 16.52
C SER A 227 -33.54 12.64 16.48
N GLU A 228 -34.30 11.96 17.34
CA GLU A 228 -35.66 12.32 17.66
C GLU A 228 -35.70 13.84 17.82
N VAL A 229 -36.40 14.50 16.90
CA VAL A 229 -36.83 15.87 17.08
C VAL A 229 -37.82 15.78 18.23
N PHE A 230 -37.33 15.91 19.46
CA PHE A 230 -38.16 16.25 20.59
C PHE A 230 -38.65 17.66 20.32
N GLU A 231 -39.77 17.76 19.61
CA GLU A 231 -40.60 18.95 19.61
C GLU A 231 -40.87 19.29 21.08
N SER A 232 -40.28 20.40 21.51
CA SER A 232 -40.62 21.07 22.76
C SER A 232 -42.09 21.49 22.66
N PHE A 233 -43.00 20.58 23.02
CA PHE A 233 -44.37 20.94 23.31
C PHE A 233 -44.37 21.72 24.61
N GLY A 234 -44.76 22.99 24.45
CA GLY A 234 -44.86 23.98 25.50
C GLY A 234 -45.67 23.50 26.70
N SER A 235 -45.11 23.86 27.86
CA SER A 235 -45.72 23.99 29.17
C SER A 235 -47.24 24.17 29.17
N GLN A 236 -47.96 23.14 29.62
CA GLN A 236 -49.31 23.25 30.17
C GLN A 236 -49.53 22.17 31.23
N ARG A 237 -49.43 22.57 32.50
CA ARG A 237 -50.29 22.21 33.66
C ARG A 237 -49.51 22.41 34.98
N GLN A 238 -49.86 23.47 35.70
CA GLN A 238 -50.65 23.46 36.95
C GLN A 238 -49.72 23.34 38.18
N ARG A 239 -49.42 24.44 38.87
CA ARG A 239 -50.25 25.04 39.94
C ARG A 239 -50.80 24.00 40.90
N LEU A 240 -50.10 23.78 42.01
CA LEU A 240 -50.64 23.48 43.33
C LEU A 240 -49.47 23.47 44.32
N ASN A 241 -49.31 24.60 45.03
CA ASN A 241 -48.86 24.71 46.41
C ASN A 241 -48.64 26.20 46.70
N ASP A 242 -49.75 26.89 46.97
CA ASP A 242 -49.79 28.12 47.76
C ASP A 242 -51.24 28.30 48.21
N LEU A 243 -51.60 27.55 49.26
CA LEU A 243 -52.72 27.86 50.14
C LEU A 243 -52.13 28.18 51.52
N GLY A 244 -51.45 29.32 51.60
CA GLY A 244 -51.34 30.10 52.81
C GLY A 244 -52.25 31.31 52.62
N PHE A 245 -53.51 31.20 53.06
CA PHE A 245 -54.34 32.36 53.32
C PHE A 245 -54.27 32.67 54.81
N ASP A 246 -54.10 33.96 55.06
CA ASP A 246 -53.79 34.63 56.33
C ASP A 246 -54.94 34.70 57.34
N ASN A 247 -54.52 35.00 58.58
CA ASN A 247 -55.18 35.76 59.66
C ASN A 247 -56.35 35.14 60.45
N ASP A 248 -56.06 34.81 61.72
CA ASP A 248 -56.46 35.63 62.88
C ASP A 248 -55.48 35.41 64.07
#